data_AF-A0A160V6Z6-F1
#
_entry.id   AF-A0A160V6Z6-F1
#
_cell.length_a   1.000
_cell.length_b   1.000
_cell.length_c   1.000
_cell.angle_alpha   90.00
_cell.angle_beta   90.00
_cell.angle_gamma   90.00
#
_symmetry.space_group_name_H-M   'P 1'
#
loop_
_entity.id
_entity.type
_entity.pdbx_description
1 polymer ?
#
loop_
_entity_poly.entity_id
_entity_poly.type
_entity_poly.pdbx_seq_one_letter_code
_entity_poly.pdbx_strand_id
1 'polypeptide(L)' 'MPCGFSDTGLPIGLQLAGKPFDELTVLRAAHAYEQATDWHTRRPPL' A
#
# COMPACT_ATOMS: atom_id res chain seq x y z
N MET A 1 -1.42 -0.43 2.99
CA MET A 1 -1.38 0.08 1.60
C MET A 1 -1.74 -1.03 0.63
N PRO A 2 -2.41 -0.76 -0.51
CA PRO A 2 -2.68 -1.78 -1.52
C PRO A 2 -1.37 -2.18 -2.20
N CYS A 3 -1.07 -3.48 -2.27
CA CYS A 3 0.17 -3.99 -2.88
C CYS A 3 -0.06 -4.88 -4.10
N GLY A 4 -1.31 -5.09 -4.48
CA GLY A 4 -1.66 -5.92 -5.62
C GLY A 4 -3.10 -6.40 -5.58
N PHE A 5 -3.42 -7.30 -6.51
CA PHE A 5 -4.67 -8.04 -6.55
C PHE A 5 -4.34 -9.54 -6.67
N SER A 6 -5.16 -10.39 -6.07
CA SER A 6 -5.06 -11.84 -6.29
C SER A 6 -5.44 -12.19 -7.74
N ASP A 7 -5.14 -13.42 -8.17
CA ASP A 7 -5.58 -13.95 -9.47
C ASP A 7 -7.10 -13.94 -9.64
N THR A 8 -7.84 -13.91 -8.53
CA THR A 8 -9.30 -13.79 -8.47
C THR A 8 -9.79 -12.34 -8.41
N GLY A 9 -8.90 -11.35 -8.52
CA GLY A 9 -9.24 -9.92 -8.54
C GLY A 9 -9.54 -9.30 -7.18
N LEU A 10 -9.17 -9.95 -6.06
CA LEU A 10 -9.35 -9.39 -4.72
C LEU A 10 -8.16 -8.49 -4.33
N PRO A 11 -8.38 -7.31 -3.73
CA PRO A 11 -7.30 -6.42 -3.32
C PRO A 11 -6.47 -7.05 -2.19
N ILE A 12 -5.14 -6.99 -2.34
CA ILE A 12 -4.19 -7.46 -1.33
C ILE A 12 -3.59 -6.24 -0.62
N GLY A 13 -3.58 -6.29 0.72
CA GLY A 13 -3.01 -5.25 1.57
C GLY A 13 -1.61 -5.59 2.09
N LEU A 14 -0.75 -4.58 2.14
CA LEU A 14 0.54 -4.58 2.83
C LEU A 14 0.46 -3.74 4.10
N GLN A 15 0.96 -4.29 5.21
CA GLN A 15 1.11 -3.58 6.48
C GLN A 15 2.58 -3.22 6.71
N LEU A 16 2.82 -1.96 7.06
CA LEU A 16 4.14 -1.45 7.44
C LEU A 16 4.15 -1.19 8.95
N ALA A 17 5.19 -1.66 9.63
CA ALA A 17 5.40 -1.42 11.05
C ALA A 17 6.73 -0.69 11.26
N GLY A 18 6.68 0.43 11.97
CA GLY A 18 7.84 1.25 12.32
C GLY A 18 8.25 1.09 13.77
N LYS A 19 9.34 1.76 14.14
CA LYS A 19 9.75 1.91 15.54
C LYS A 19 8.75 2.80 16.28
N PRO A 20 8.64 2.69 17.61
CA PRO A 20 7.84 3.62 18.41
C PRO A 20 8.24 5.07 18.14
N PHE A 21 7.25 5.95 17.94
CA PHE A 21 7.42 7.38 17.66
C PHE A 21 8.17 7.71 16.35
N ASP A 22 8.21 6.77 15.39
CA ASP A 22 8.85 6.94 14.08
C ASP A 22 7.84 6.76 12.92
N GLU A 23 6.66 7.37 13.06
CA GLU A 23 5.59 7.33 12.06
C GLU A 23 6.02 7.97 10.75
N LEU A 24 6.91 8.97 10.80
CA LEU A 24 7.41 9.68 9.63
C LEU A 24 8.13 8.73 8.66
N THR A 25 8.92 7.80 9.18
CA THR A 25 9.63 6.80 8.35
C THR A 25 8.64 5.85 7.70
N VAL A 26 7.61 5.41 8.43
CA VAL A 26 6.55 4.55 7.90
C VAL A 26 5.78 5.22 6.78
N LEU A 27 5.40 6.49 6.97
CA LEU A 27 4.67 7.27 5.96
C LEU A 27 5.53 7.55 4.72
N ARG A 28 6.82 7.84 4.88
CA ARG A 28 7.75 8.01 3.75
C ARG A 28 7.92 6.73 2.95
N ALA A 29 8.05 5.58 3.62
CA ALA A 29 8.14 4.29 2.96
C ALA A 29 6.86 3.96 2.18
N ALA A 30 5.69 4.22 2.79
CA ALA A 30 4.41 4.05 2.13
C ALA A 30 4.26 4.95 0.90
N HIS A 31 4.61 6.23 1.03
CA HIS A 31 4.54 7.18 -0.08
C HIS A 31 5.48 6.80 -1.23
N ALA A 32 6.71 6.38 -0.93
CA ALA A 32 7.65 5.89 -1.94
C ALA A 32 7.11 4.64 -2.65
N TYR A 33 6.45 3.73 -1.91
CA TYR A 33 5.81 2.55 -2.50
C TYR A 33 4.65 2.92 -3.43
N GLU A 34 3.82 3.89 -3.04
CA GLU A 34 2.72 4.39 -3.89
C GLU A 34 3.23 5.13 -5.13
N GLN A 35 4.35 5.86 -5.05
CA GLN A 35 4.97 6.47 -6.23
C GLN A 35 5.55 5.43 -7.19
N ALA A 36 6.01 4.29 -6.67
CA ALA A 36 6.55 3.20 -7.47
C ALA A 36 5.46 2.26 -8.03
N THR A 37 4.21 2.36 -7.55
CA THR A 37 3.14 1.41 -7.89
C THR A 37 1.77 2.06 -8.04
N ASP A 38 1.05 1.69 -9.09
CA ASP A 38 -0.27 2.27 -9.37
C ASP A 38 -1.43 1.52 -8.69
N TRP A 39 -1.16 0.57 -7.79
CA TRP A 39 -2.20 -0.24 -7.13
C TRP A 39 -3.24 0.62 -6.40
N HIS A 40 -2.80 1.75 -5.86
CA HIS A 40 -3.63 2.72 -5.14
C HIS A 40 -4.66 3.44 -6.04
N THR A 41 -4.48 3.42 -7.37
CA THR A 41 -5.38 4.04 -8.34
C THR A 41 -6.51 3.12 -8.80
N ARG A 42 -6.35 1.80 -8.61
CA ARG A 42 -7.34 0.82 -9.04
C ARG A 42 -8.51 0.78 -8.07
N ARG A 43 -9.72 0.83 -8.60
CA ARG A 43 -10.97 0.77 -7.83
C ARG A 43 -11.78 -0.46 -8.25
N PRO A 44 -12.45 -1.15 -7.30
CA PRO A 44 -13.34 -2.25 -7.64
C PRO A 44 -14.53 -1.73 -8.46
N PRO A 45 -15.06 -2.54 -9.40
CA PRO A 45 -16.32 -2.24 -10.07
C PRO A 45 -17.48 -2.29 -9.07
N LEU A 46 -18.49 -1.43 -9.27
CA LEU A 46 -19.69 -1.32 -8.42
C LEU A 46 -20.61 -2.54 -8.57
#